data_AF-A0A3D5HGS4-F1
#
_entry.id   AF-A0A3D5HGS4-F1
#
_cell.length_a   1.000
_cell.length_b   1.000
_cell.length_c   1.000
_cell.angle_alpha   90.00
_cell.angle_beta   90.00
_cell.angle_gamma   90.00
#
_symmetry.space_group_name_H-M   'P 1'
#
loop_
_entity.id
_entity.type
_entity.pdbx_description
1 polymer ?
#
loop_
_entity_poly.entity_id
_entity_poly.type
_entity_poly.pdbx_seq_one_letter_code
_entity_poly.pdbx_strand_id
1 'polypeptide(L)'
;MKDVLLLNQDGNPLTLWPLSTITWQQAIKALYLDKVTVLRSYDDWICHSQHLALPVPSVVMMARYHYQKGTVNFTRRNIFL
;
A
#
# COMPACT_ATOMS: atom_id res chain seq x y z
N MET A 1 -5.51 -8.57 8.07
CA MET A 1 -4.92 -7.39 8.71
C MET A 1 -4.41 -6.47 7.61
N LYS A 2 -4.20 -5.18 7.88
CA LYS A 2 -3.65 -4.24 6.91
C LYS A 2 -2.17 -4.13 7.19
N ASP A 3 -1.37 -4.85 6.42
CA ASP A 3 0.03 -5.14 6.77
C ASP A 3 1.00 -4.31 5.91
N VAL A 4 0.56 -3.83 4.74
CA VAL A 4 1.44 -3.18 3.76
C VAL A 4 1.14 -1.69 3.66
N LEU A 5 2.18 -0.86 3.76
CA LEU A 5 2.10 0.58 3.57
C LEU A 5 1.99 0.91 2.07
N LEU A 6 0.99 1.72 1.71
CA LEU A 6 0.77 2.15 0.33
C LEU A 6 1.08 3.65 0.20
N LEU A 7 2.14 3.94 -0.55
CA LEU A 7 2.60 5.28 -0.87
C LEU A 7 2.17 5.68 -2.28
N ASN A 8 1.90 6.97 -2.45
CA ASN A 8 1.76 7.59 -3.77
C ASN A 8 3.13 7.65 -4.47
N GLN A 9 3.14 7.98 -5.76
CA GLN A 9 4.37 8.10 -6.56
C GLN A 9 5.39 9.10 -5.97
N ASP A 10 4.91 10.12 -5.25
CA ASP A 10 5.75 11.14 -4.60
C ASP A 10 6.28 10.70 -3.21
N GLY A 11 6.07 9.44 -2.83
CA GLY A 11 6.50 8.90 -1.53
C GLY A 11 5.61 9.27 -0.34
N ASN A 12 4.61 10.14 -0.54
CA ASN A 12 3.63 10.47 0.50
C ASN A 12 2.54 9.39 0.60
N PRO A 13 2.05 9.04 1.80
CA PRO A 13 0.90 8.15 1.93
C PRO A 13 -0.38 8.80 1.35
N LEU A 14 -1.26 7.99 0.76
CA LEU A 14 -2.50 8.48 0.15
C LEU A 14 -3.48 9.09 1.16
N THR A 15 -3.41 8.65 2.40
CA THR A 15 -4.21 9.17 3.51
C THR A 15 -3.44 8.89 4.78
N LEU A 16 -3.35 9.87 5.67
CA LEU A 16 -2.71 9.70 6.98
C LEU A 16 -3.70 9.22 8.04
N TRP A 17 -4.99 9.57 7.88
CA TRP A 17 -6.05 9.28 8.84
C TRP A 17 -7.31 8.73 8.14
N PRO A 18 -7.50 7.40 8.09
CA PRO A 18 -6.57 6.36 8.54
C PRO A 18 -5.39 6.18 7.58
N LEU A 19 -4.26 5.68 8.10
CA LEU A 19 -3.06 5.44 7.30
C LEU A 19 -3.35 4.54 6.10
N SER A 20 -2.91 4.99 4.93
CA SER A 20 -3.02 4.29 3.65
C SER A 20 -2.28 2.95 3.69
N THR A 21 -3.05 1.89 3.88
CA THR A 21 -2.55 0.53 4.02
C THR A 21 -3.44 -0.44 3.26
N ILE A 22 -2.83 -1.47 2.68
CA ILE A 22 -3.49 -2.54 1.94
C ILE A 22 -3.09 -3.91 2.51
N THR A 23 -3.83 -4.96 2.16
CA THR A 23 -3.42 -6.32 2.55
C THR A 23 -2.25 -6.79 1.69
N TRP A 24 -1.47 -7.74 2.19
CA TRP A 24 -0.34 -8.29 1.44
C TRP A 24 -0.78 -8.98 0.14
N GLN A 25 -1.94 -9.65 0.11
CA GLN A 25 -2.48 -10.24 -1.11
C GLN A 25 -2.81 -9.18 -2.15
N GLN A 26 -3.36 -8.03 -1.71
CA GLN A 26 -3.64 -6.90 -2.60
C GLN A 26 -2.34 -6.30 -3.13
N ALA A 27 -1.31 -6.20 -2.30
CA ALA A 27 0.01 -5.72 -2.70
C ALA A 27 0.66 -6.62 -3.76
N ILE A 28 0.66 -7.94 -3.56
CA ILE A 28 1.17 -8.90 -4.55
C ILE A 28 0.35 -8.82 -5.84
N LYS A 29 -0.98 -8.77 -5.75
CA LYS A 29 -1.83 -8.61 -6.95
C LYS A 29 -1.52 -7.32 -7.70
N ALA A 30 -1.31 -6.21 -6.98
CA ALA A 30 -0.98 -4.93 -7.59
C ALA A 30 0.42 -4.94 -8.23
N LEU A 31 1.37 -5.67 -7.64
CA LEU A 31 2.71 -5.89 -8.19
C LEU A 31 2.64 -6.63 -9.54
N TYR A 32 1.88 -7.73 -9.59
CA TYR A 32 1.68 -8.49 -10.84
C TYR A 32 0.92 -7.73 -11.93
N LEU A 33 0.17 -6.69 -11.56
CA LEU A 33 -0.54 -5.82 -12.50
C LEU A 33 0.28 -4.58 -12.88
N ASP A 34 1.56 -4.52 -12.49
CA ASP A 34 2.46 -3.37 -12.69
C ASP A 34 1.87 -2.04 -12.18
N LYS A 35 1.01 -2.10 -11.16
CA LYS A 35 0.37 -0.90 -10.56
C LYS A 35 1.20 -0.30 -9.44
N VAL A 36 2.07 -1.10 -8.83
CA VAL A 36 2.90 -0.69 -7.71
C VAL A 36 4.31 -1.26 -7.84
N THR A 37 5.27 -0.57 -7.24
CA THR A 37 6.66 -0.99 -7.11
C THR A 37 6.95 -1.30 -5.64
N VAL A 38 7.70 -2.37 -5.37
CA VAL A 38 8.11 -2.73 -4.01
C VAL A 38 9.29 -1.87 -3.59
N LEU A 39 9.18 -1.21 -2.44
CA LEU A 39 10.31 -0.50 -1.82
C LEU A 39 10.99 -1.35 -0.75
N ARG A 40 10.18 -2.07 0.03
CA ARG A 40 10.62 -2.97 1.08
C ARG A 40 9.73 -4.21 1.12
N SER A 41 10.35 -5.32 1.46
CA SER A 41 9.69 -6.58 1.79
C SER A 41 9.99 -6.94 3.24
N TYR A 42 9.21 -7.84 3.81
CA TYR A 42 9.53 -8.44 5.09
C TYR A 42 10.71 -9.40 4.95
N ASP A 43 11.62 -9.39 5.92
CA ASP A 43 12.81 -10.24 5.91
C ASP A 43 12.46 -11.71 6.14
N ASP A 44 11.56 -11.99 7.09
CA ASP A 44 11.22 -13.35 7.54
C ASP A 44 9.88 -13.88 6.98
N TRP A 45 9.32 -13.25 5.95
CA TRP A 45 8.03 -13.66 5.39
C TRP A 45 8.07 -13.89 3.88
N ILE A 46 8.05 -15.17 3.51
CA ILE A 46 7.99 -15.63 2.14
C ILE A 46 6.62 -16.29 1.89
N CYS A 47 5.94 -15.84 0.84
CA CYS A 47 4.73 -16.47 0.32
C CYS A 47 5.12 -17.58 -0.65
N HIS A 48 4.63 -18.79 -0.37
CA HIS A 48 4.91 -19.98 -1.17
C HIS A 48 3.67 -20.45 -1.94
N SER A 49 3.91 -20.88 -3.17
CA SER A 49 3.03 -21.67 -4.01
C SER A 49 3.83 -22.87 -4.51
N GLN A 50 3.15 -23.86 -5.08
CA GLN A 50 3.78 -25.11 -5.53
C GLN A 50 4.99 -24.88 -6.47
N HIS A 51 4.99 -23.78 -7.25
CA HIS A 51 6.03 -23.46 -8.23
C HIS A 51 6.67 -22.09 -8.02
N LEU A 52 6.42 -21.43 -6.89
CA LEU A 52 6.77 -20.02 -6.73
C LEU A 52 7.00 -19.68 -5.25
N ALA A 53 8.06 -18.91 -5.00
CA ALA A 53 8.36 -18.32 -3.70
C ALA A 53 8.59 -16.82 -3.91
N LEU A 54 7.84 -15.99 -3.19
CA LEU A 54 7.93 -14.53 -3.28
C LEU A 54 8.05 -13.91 -1.88
N PRO A 55 8.95 -12.96 -1.67
CA PRO A 55 8.97 -12.20 -0.43
C PRO A 55 7.71 -11.35 -0.32
N VAL A 56 7.10 -11.31 0.87
CA VAL A 56 5.90 -10.51 1.08
C VAL A 56 6.27 -9.03 1.16
N PRO A 57 5.67 -8.16 0.33
CA PRO A 57 5.97 -6.73 0.37
C PRO A 57 5.47 -6.10 1.67
N SER A 58 6.26 -5.20 2.25
CA SER A 58 5.92 -4.42 3.45
C SER A 58 5.61 -2.96 3.12
N VAL A 59 6.32 -2.39 2.13
CA VAL A 59 6.07 -1.03 1.63
C VAL A 59 6.04 -1.04 0.11
N VAL A 60 4.95 -0.51 -0.45
CA VAL A 60 4.76 -0.38 -1.89
C VAL A 60 4.46 1.07 -2.29
N MET A 61 4.94 1.45 -3.46
CA MET A 61 4.71 2.75 -4.07
C MET A 61 3.88 2.60 -5.33
N MET A 62 2.91 3.47 -5.57
CA MET A 62 2.14 3.47 -6.81
C MET A 62 3.02 3.82 -8.02
N ALA A 63 2.86 3.07 -9.11
CA ALA A 63 3.57 3.34 -10.37
C ALA A 63 3.08 4.63 -11.07
N ARG A 64 1.88 5.12 -10.71
CA ARG A 64 1.29 6.36 -11.23
C ARG A 64 0.78 7.22 -10.10
N TYR A 65 0.96 8.52 -10.23
CA TYR A 65 0.47 9.49 -9.28
C TYR A 65 -1.06 9.44 -9.15
N HIS A 66 -1.53 9.31 -7.91
CA HIS A 66 -2.93 9.42 -7.57
C HIS A 66 -3.25 10.85 -7.12
N TYR A 67 -4.09 11.53 -7.89
CA TYR A 67 -4.62 12.84 -7.52
C TYR A 67 -5.69 12.69 -6.44
N GLN A 68 -5.36 13.09 -5.21
CA GLN A 68 -6.34 13.20 -4.15
C GLN A 68 -7.23 14.42 -4.39
N LYS A 69 -8.55 14.24 -4.28
CA LYS A 69 -9.48 15.37 -4.32
C LYS A 69 -9.27 16.21 -3.06
N GLY A 70 -9.03 17.51 -3.23
CA GLY A 70 -8.72 18.44 -2.12
C GLY A 70 -9.87 18.73 -1.15
N THR A 71 -11.01 18.04 -1.28
CA THR A 71 -12.13 18.16 -0.36
C THR A 71 -11.89 17.26 0.85
N VAL A 72 -11.74 17.85 2.02
CA VAL A 72 -11.69 17.08 3.28
C VAL A 72 -13.06 16.48 3.55
N ASN A 73 -13.11 15.17 3.77
CA ASN A 73 -14.33 14.51 4.21
C ASN A 73 -14.59 14.88 5.68
N PHE A 74 -15.53 15.79 5.95
CA PHE A 74 -15.99 16.10 7.30
C PHE A 74 -16.72 14.89 7.89
N THR A 75 -16.02 14.09 8.68
CA THR A 75 -16.57 12.97 9.44
C THR A 75 -16.22 13.15 10.91
N ARG A 76 -16.97 12.55 11.85
CA ARG A 76 -16.67 12.62 13.29
C ARG A 76 -15.20 12.26 13.62
N ARG A 77 -14.55 11.40 12.82
CA ARG A 77 -13.14 11.05 12.98
C ARG A 77 -12.16 12.13 12.51
N ASN A 78 -12.55 12.92 11.51
CA ASN A 78 -11.69 13.92 10.86
C ASN A 78 -11.87 15.34 11.44
N ILE A 79 -12.83 15.56 12.35
CA ILE A 79 -13.13 16.87 12.94
C ILE A 79 -12.17 17.24 14.10
N PHE A 80 -11.46 16.26 14.68
CA PHE A 80 -10.56 16.47 15.83
C PHE A 80 -9.09 16.75 15.44
N LEU A 81 -8.83 17.11 14.18
CA LEU A 81 -7.48 17.45 13.70
C LEU A 81 -7.13 18.89 14.03
#